data_AF-A0A1F8R3R9-F1
#
_entry.id   AF-A0A1F8R3R9-F1
#
_cell.length_a   1.000
_cell.length_b   1.000
_cell.length_c   1.000
_cell.angle_alpha   90.00
_cell.angle_beta   90.00
_cell.angle_gamma   90.00
#
_symmetry.space_group_name_H-M   'P 1'
#
loop_
_entity.id
_entity.type
_entity.pdbx_description
1 polymer ?
#
loop_
_entity_poly.entity_id
_entity_poly.type
_entity_poly.pdbx_seq_one_letter_code
_entity_poly.pdbx_strand_id
1 'polypeptide(L)'
;MTARYLTGLLGYPLEHSFSPRLHAAALHACGLDGEYRLFEVFPGVHSEETIQHLLAKVRAGEIHGLNVTIPYKQTVLAMLDELTDSAAGIGAVNTIYLASGKLVGENTDAGGFLSDLNHQMAAATRAISQPFSQTSVALVMGAGGSARAVVYALLQAGWHVWVAARRPGQAEELALSLGASTGNALRLSAMELSPAVLTEWLTYSSVRLIVNTTPLGMVPNQDTSAWPENVPFPRSAFLYDLVYNPAETALMRAAMEAGLPVAGGLGMLLEQAMRAFVIWTSCTPSPQAMQQAIESLYQERIRNS
;
A
#
# COMPACT_ATOMS: atom_id res chain seq x y z
N MET A 1 -23.38 22.54 16.61
CA MET A 1 -23.48 21.24 15.92
C MET A 1 -22.11 20.96 15.34
N THR A 2 -21.48 19.85 15.72
CA THR A 2 -20.23 19.40 15.09
C THR A 2 -20.50 19.13 13.62
N ALA A 3 -19.59 19.54 12.72
CA ALA A 3 -19.71 19.22 11.30
C ALA A 3 -19.73 17.69 11.14
N ARG A 4 -20.66 17.17 10.33
CA ARG A 4 -20.74 15.75 10.03
C ARG A 4 -19.78 15.42 8.89
N TYR A 5 -18.76 14.62 9.18
CA TYR A 5 -17.76 14.21 8.19
C TYR A 5 -18.34 13.20 7.21
N LEU A 6 -18.06 13.40 5.93
CA LEU A 6 -18.26 12.38 4.90
C LEU A 6 -16.93 12.15 4.21
N THR A 7 -16.37 10.96 4.40
CA THR A 7 -15.14 10.54 3.71
C THR A 7 -15.42 9.25 2.95
N GLY A 8 -14.47 8.76 2.15
CA GLY A 8 -14.67 7.47 1.53
C GLY A 8 -13.51 6.94 0.73
N LEU A 9 -13.72 5.79 0.10
CA LEU A 9 -12.76 5.11 -0.76
C LEU A 9 -13.27 5.07 -2.19
N LEU A 10 -12.49 5.62 -3.11
CA LEU A 10 -12.68 5.55 -4.55
C LEU A 10 -11.83 4.41 -5.13
N GLY A 11 -12.42 3.51 -5.93
CA GLY A 11 -11.72 2.35 -6.48
C GLY A 11 -12.64 1.27 -7.03
N TYR A 12 -12.05 0.16 -7.48
CA TYR A 12 -12.78 -1.05 -7.85
C TYR A 12 -11.91 -2.31 -7.88
N PRO A 13 -12.42 -3.47 -7.42
CA PRO A 13 -13.60 -3.63 -6.55
C PRO A 13 -13.30 -3.17 -5.12
N LEU A 14 -14.33 -2.86 -4.32
CA LEU A 14 -14.18 -2.38 -2.93
C LEU A 14 -14.93 -3.21 -1.89
N GLU A 15 -15.74 -4.19 -2.29
CA GLU A 15 -16.55 -5.04 -1.41
C GLU A 15 -15.81 -5.58 -0.18
N HIS A 16 -14.53 -5.96 -0.33
CA HIS A 16 -13.74 -6.55 0.76
C HIS A 16 -12.87 -5.54 1.53
N SER A 17 -13.04 -4.24 1.30
CA SER A 17 -12.26 -3.19 1.97
C SER A 17 -12.56 -3.11 3.46
N PHE A 18 -11.51 -2.97 4.27
CA PHE A 18 -11.64 -2.78 5.73
C PHE A 18 -11.73 -1.30 6.10
N SER A 19 -11.47 -0.40 5.15
CA SER A 19 -11.43 1.05 5.38
C SER A 19 -12.72 1.60 6.02
N PRO A 20 -13.94 1.17 5.64
CA PRO A 20 -15.16 1.68 6.29
C PRO A 20 -15.19 1.44 7.80
N ARG A 21 -14.84 0.22 8.25
CA ARG A 21 -14.81 -0.12 9.68
C ARG A 21 -13.67 0.61 10.39
N LEU A 22 -12.53 0.72 9.73
CA LEU A 22 -11.35 1.36 10.26
C LEU A 22 -11.57 2.85 10.53
N HIS A 23 -12.13 3.56 9.56
CA HIS A 23 -12.45 4.98 9.69
C HIS A 23 -13.66 5.24 10.59
N ALA A 24 -14.63 4.32 10.66
CA ALA A 24 -15.71 4.41 11.66
C ALA A 24 -15.15 4.33 13.10
N ALA A 25 -14.19 3.45 13.35
CA ALA A 25 -13.50 3.38 14.65
C ALA A 25 -12.70 4.65 14.94
N ALA A 26 -12.03 5.22 13.94
CA ALA A 26 -11.30 6.49 14.07
C ALA A 26 -12.24 7.67 14.42
N LEU A 27 -13.38 7.79 13.72
CA LEU A 27 -14.40 8.81 14.01
C LEU A 27 -14.91 8.68 15.45
N HIS A 28 -15.29 7.47 15.87
CA HIS A 28 -15.76 7.20 17.22
C HIS A 28 -14.68 7.54 18.28
N ALA A 29 -13.42 7.13 18.06
CA ALA A 29 -12.32 7.41 18.97
C ALA A 29 -12.03 8.91 19.12
N CYS A 30 -12.26 9.70 18.08
CA CYS A 30 -12.11 11.16 18.10
C CYS A 30 -13.38 11.91 18.54
N GLY A 31 -14.48 11.22 18.84
CA GLY A 31 -15.77 11.85 19.17
C GLY A 31 -16.35 12.69 18.02
N LEU A 32 -16.05 12.32 16.78
CA LEU A 32 -16.51 13.03 15.57
C LEU A 32 -17.73 12.31 14.97
N ASP A 33 -18.72 13.09 14.56
CA ASP A 33 -19.88 12.58 13.80
C ASP A 33 -19.53 12.48 12.31
N GLY A 34 -19.87 11.37 11.67
CA GLY A 34 -19.59 11.16 10.26
C GLY A 34 -19.67 9.72 9.78
N GLU A 35 -19.31 9.52 8.52
CA GLU A 35 -19.26 8.21 7.90
C GLU A 35 -18.15 8.11 6.85
N TYR A 36 -17.73 6.87 6.58
CA TYR A 36 -16.80 6.52 5.51
C TYR A 36 -17.50 5.60 4.52
N ARG A 37 -17.65 6.04 3.26
CA ARG A 37 -18.38 5.31 2.22
C ARG A 37 -17.47 4.68 1.17
N LEU A 38 -17.95 3.62 0.54
CA LEU A 38 -17.31 3.05 -0.65
C LEU A 38 -17.93 3.68 -1.89
N PHE A 39 -17.09 4.27 -2.73
CA PHE A 39 -17.43 4.84 -4.03
C PHE A 39 -16.84 3.93 -5.11
N GLU A 40 -17.54 2.85 -5.41
CA GLU A 40 -17.12 1.91 -6.46
C GLU A 40 -17.29 2.53 -7.84
N VAL A 41 -16.20 2.57 -8.60
CA VAL A 41 -16.20 3.08 -9.97
C VAL A 41 -15.67 1.99 -10.89
N PHE A 42 -16.54 1.44 -11.74
CA PHE A 42 -16.15 0.38 -12.66
C PHE A 42 -15.15 0.88 -13.71
N PRO A 43 -14.05 0.16 -14.01
CA PRO A 43 -13.11 0.54 -15.05
C PRO A 43 -13.79 0.54 -16.43
N GLY A 44 -13.83 1.70 -17.09
CA GLY A 44 -14.49 1.84 -18.38
C GLY A 44 -14.58 3.29 -18.84
N VAL A 45 -15.27 3.51 -19.96
CA VAL A 45 -15.34 4.81 -20.66
C VAL A 45 -15.92 5.94 -19.80
N HIS A 46 -16.75 5.63 -18.79
CA HIS A 46 -17.35 6.61 -17.88
C HIS A 46 -16.62 6.75 -16.53
N SER A 47 -15.51 6.03 -16.34
CA SER A 47 -14.82 6.04 -15.05
C SER A 47 -14.26 7.42 -14.70
N GLU A 48 -13.64 8.11 -15.66
CA GLU A 48 -13.10 9.46 -15.44
C GLU A 48 -14.18 10.49 -15.12
N GLU A 49 -15.32 10.46 -15.84
CA GLU A 49 -16.46 11.34 -15.59
C GLU A 49 -17.02 11.13 -14.17
N THR A 50 -17.15 9.86 -13.76
CA THR A 50 -17.61 9.51 -12.41
C THR A 50 -16.65 10.00 -11.34
N ILE A 51 -15.34 9.84 -11.57
CA ILE A 51 -14.30 10.35 -10.66
C ILE A 51 -14.37 11.88 -10.57
N GLN A 52 -14.48 12.58 -11.70
CA GLN A 52 -14.62 14.04 -11.72
C GLN A 52 -15.85 14.52 -10.94
N HIS A 53 -16.97 13.80 -11.04
CA HIS A 53 -18.16 14.11 -10.24
C HIS A 53 -17.91 13.97 -8.73
N LEU A 54 -17.18 12.93 -8.29
CA LEU A 54 -16.78 12.76 -6.89
C LEU A 54 -15.83 13.87 -6.44
N LEU A 55 -14.86 14.26 -7.28
CA LEU A 55 -13.95 15.37 -7.01
C LEU A 55 -14.66 16.71 -6.92
N ALA A 56 -15.70 16.93 -7.72
CA ALA A 56 -16.56 18.12 -7.61
C ALA A 56 -17.27 18.18 -6.26
N LYS A 57 -17.74 17.05 -5.72
CA LYS A 57 -18.30 16.96 -4.36
C LYS A 57 -17.27 17.22 -3.27
N VAL A 58 -16.01 16.81 -3.48
CA VAL A 58 -14.91 17.18 -2.57
C VAL A 58 -14.70 18.69 -2.59
N ARG A 59 -14.67 19.29 -3.79
CA ARG A 59 -14.51 20.74 -3.96
C ARG A 59 -15.66 21.55 -3.35
N ALA A 60 -16.87 21.02 -3.41
CA ALA A 60 -18.06 21.64 -2.80
C ALA A 60 -18.13 21.48 -1.26
N GLY A 61 -17.22 20.70 -0.67
CA GLY A 61 -17.25 20.38 0.77
C GLY A 61 -18.32 19.38 1.17
N GLU A 62 -18.98 18.71 0.21
CA GLU A 62 -19.94 17.65 0.48
C GLU A 62 -19.23 16.36 0.91
N ILE A 63 -18.03 16.11 0.36
CA ILE A 63 -17.12 15.03 0.75
C ILE A 63 -15.85 15.68 1.29
N HIS A 64 -15.47 15.36 2.52
CA HIS A 64 -14.33 15.96 3.20
C HIS A 64 -12.99 15.37 2.74
N GLY A 65 -13.01 14.17 2.18
CA GLY A 65 -11.82 13.53 1.63
C GLY A 65 -12.09 12.15 1.05
N LEU A 66 -11.21 11.73 0.15
CA LEU A 66 -11.29 10.42 -0.49
C LEU A 66 -9.94 9.71 -0.37
N ASN A 67 -9.94 8.46 0.08
CA ASN A 67 -8.88 7.57 -0.33
C ASN A 67 -9.09 7.12 -1.78
N VAL A 68 -7.99 6.79 -2.44
CA VAL A 68 -7.99 6.23 -3.80
C VAL A 68 -7.24 4.91 -3.79
N THR A 69 -7.82 3.88 -4.36
CA THR A 69 -7.18 2.58 -4.55
C THR A 69 -7.16 2.16 -6.01
N ILE A 70 -6.78 0.91 -6.26
CA ILE A 70 -6.78 0.32 -7.60
C ILE A 70 -8.11 0.54 -8.33
N PRO A 71 -8.09 0.77 -9.65
CA PRO A 71 -6.91 1.04 -10.49
C PRO A 71 -6.53 2.53 -10.58
N TYR A 72 -7.15 3.43 -9.80
CA TYR A 72 -7.20 4.87 -10.08
C TYR A 72 -6.08 5.72 -9.45
N LYS A 73 -5.19 5.14 -8.64
CA LYS A 73 -4.13 5.91 -7.93
C LYS A 73 -3.26 6.77 -8.86
N GLN A 74 -3.09 6.38 -10.12
CA GLN A 74 -2.37 7.17 -11.12
C GLN A 74 -3.32 8.05 -11.95
N THR A 75 -4.51 7.54 -12.29
CA THR A 75 -5.53 8.25 -13.08
C THR A 75 -5.92 9.60 -12.47
N VAL A 76 -6.05 9.66 -11.14
CA VAL A 76 -6.49 10.89 -10.47
C VAL A 76 -5.46 12.03 -10.51
N LEU A 77 -4.17 11.76 -10.80
CA LEU A 77 -3.10 12.78 -10.76
C LEU A 77 -3.42 13.99 -11.65
N ALA A 78 -3.90 13.74 -12.86
CA ALA A 78 -4.22 14.79 -13.84
C ALA A 78 -5.52 15.55 -13.52
N MET A 79 -6.28 15.12 -12.50
CA MET A 79 -7.56 15.69 -12.11
C MET A 79 -7.48 16.57 -10.85
N LEU A 80 -6.29 16.69 -10.26
CA LEU A 80 -6.03 17.42 -9.01
C LEU A 80 -5.32 18.74 -9.31
N ASP A 81 -5.55 19.74 -8.45
CA ASP A 81 -4.98 21.07 -8.62
C ASP A 81 -3.52 21.11 -8.14
N GLU A 82 -3.23 20.38 -7.06
CA GLU A 82 -1.91 20.29 -6.45
C GLU A 82 -1.61 18.85 -6.00
N LEU A 83 -0.33 18.53 -5.95
CA LEU A 83 0.20 17.30 -5.39
C LEU A 83 1.23 17.66 -4.32
N THR A 84 1.26 16.90 -3.24
CA THR A 84 2.36 16.97 -2.29
C THR A 84 3.65 16.43 -2.91
N ASP A 85 4.81 16.80 -2.37
CA ASP A 85 6.12 16.36 -2.88
C ASP A 85 6.23 14.83 -2.93
N SER A 86 5.67 14.15 -1.93
CA SER A 86 5.55 12.69 -1.89
C SER A 86 4.68 12.17 -3.03
N ALA A 87 3.46 12.68 -3.19
CA ALA A 87 2.55 12.23 -4.26
C ALA A 87 3.13 12.48 -5.66
N ALA A 88 3.75 13.63 -5.88
CA ALA A 88 4.42 13.99 -7.13
C ALA A 88 5.64 13.08 -7.40
N GLY A 89 6.50 12.88 -6.40
CA GLY A 89 7.67 12.01 -6.51
C GLY A 89 7.30 10.54 -6.72
N ILE A 90 6.24 10.07 -6.07
CA ILE A 90 5.70 8.71 -6.21
C ILE A 90 4.95 8.55 -7.53
N GLY A 91 4.40 9.61 -8.12
CA GLY A 91 3.53 9.52 -9.30
C GLY A 91 2.29 8.67 -9.02
N ALA A 92 1.71 8.75 -7.82
CA ALA A 92 0.45 8.12 -7.45
C ALA A 92 -0.14 8.78 -6.20
N VAL A 93 -1.46 8.88 -6.14
CA VAL A 93 -2.24 9.45 -5.02
C VAL A 93 -3.11 8.36 -4.40
N ASN A 94 -3.12 8.28 -3.07
CA ASN A 94 -4.04 7.42 -2.31
C ASN A 94 -4.97 8.22 -1.38
N THR A 95 -4.78 9.54 -1.26
CA THR A 95 -5.52 10.42 -0.35
C THR A 95 -5.76 11.77 -1.03
N ILE A 96 -7.01 12.21 -1.08
CA ILE A 96 -7.45 13.47 -1.69
C ILE A 96 -8.21 14.28 -0.65
N TYR A 97 -7.99 15.58 -0.64
CA TYR A 97 -8.65 16.52 0.27
C TYR A 97 -8.70 17.92 -0.34
N LEU A 98 -9.52 18.81 0.23
CA LEU A 98 -9.60 20.21 -0.16
C LEU A 98 -8.74 21.05 0.80
N ALA A 99 -7.80 21.82 0.27
CA ALA A 99 -7.01 22.79 1.03
C ALA A 99 -6.96 24.12 0.30
N SER A 100 -7.34 25.21 0.99
CA SER A 100 -7.33 26.57 0.42
C SER A 100 -8.06 26.68 -0.93
N GLY A 101 -9.16 25.94 -1.09
CA GLY A 101 -9.97 25.89 -2.32
C GLY A 101 -9.41 25.01 -3.45
N LYS A 102 -8.29 24.33 -3.22
CA LYS A 102 -7.62 23.43 -4.19
C LYS A 102 -7.74 21.97 -3.77
N LEU A 103 -8.00 21.11 -4.75
CA LEU A 103 -7.95 19.66 -4.58
C LEU A 103 -6.49 19.22 -4.53
N VAL A 104 -6.07 18.71 -3.38
CA VAL A 104 -4.70 18.26 -3.12
C VAL A 104 -4.64 16.74 -3.09
N GLY A 105 -3.68 16.18 -3.82
CA GLY A 105 -3.34 14.76 -3.78
C GLY A 105 -2.15 14.49 -2.86
N GLU A 106 -2.30 13.49 -2.01
CA GLU A 106 -1.28 12.96 -1.10
C GLU A 106 -1.14 11.44 -1.28
N ASN A 107 0.04 10.92 -0.91
CA ASN A 107 0.32 9.50 -0.80
C ASN A 107 0.75 9.14 0.63
N THR A 108 -0.19 8.63 1.42
CA THR A 108 0.06 8.16 2.79
C THR A 108 0.59 6.72 2.83
N ASP A 109 0.55 5.98 1.72
CA ASP A 109 1.04 4.60 1.63
C ASP A 109 2.55 4.52 1.88
N ALA A 110 3.36 5.42 1.29
CA ALA A 110 4.82 5.37 1.41
C ALA A 110 5.26 5.54 2.87
N GLY A 111 4.70 6.53 3.57
CA GLY A 111 4.96 6.74 4.99
C GLY A 111 4.40 5.63 5.87
N GLY A 112 3.22 5.10 5.55
CA GLY A 112 2.60 4.01 6.30
C GLY A 112 3.35 2.69 6.17
N PHE A 113 3.80 2.36 4.96
CA PHE A 113 4.64 1.20 4.70
C PHE A 113 5.97 1.27 5.46
N LEU A 114 6.69 2.39 5.36
CA LEU A 114 8.01 2.50 6.00
C LEU A 114 7.92 2.47 7.53
N SER A 115 6.87 3.08 8.09
CA SER A 115 6.58 3.05 9.53
C SER A 115 6.40 1.62 10.03
N ASP A 116 5.49 0.87 9.40
CA ASP A 116 5.22 -0.51 9.81
C ASP A 116 6.39 -1.44 9.49
N LEU A 117 7.04 -1.32 8.32
CA LEU A 117 8.22 -2.10 7.98
C LEU A 117 9.30 -1.99 9.06
N ASN A 118 9.62 -0.77 9.51
CA ASN A 118 10.62 -0.56 10.56
C ASN A 118 10.20 -1.22 11.88
N HIS A 119 8.92 -1.14 12.24
CA HIS A 119 8.39 -1.77 13.44
C HIS A 119 8.48 -3.31 13.36
N GLN A 120 8.01 -3.91 12.25
CA GLN A 120 8.04 -5.36 12.03
C GLN A 120 9.48 -5.88 11.96
N MET A 121 10.36 -5.17 11.25
CA MET A 121 11.77 -5.55 11.15
C MET A 121 12.49 -5.44 12.49
N ALA A 122 12.21 -4.44 13.32
CA ALA A 122 12.77 -4.31 14.67
C ALA A 122 12.34 -5.47 15.58
N ALA A 123 11.08 -5.89 15.49
CA ALA A 123 10.58 -7.07 16.19
C ALA A 123 11.28 -8.35 15.70
N ALA A 124 11.49 -8.46 14.38
CA ALA A 124 12.16 -9.59 13.75
C ALA A 124 13.69 -9.60 13.93
N THR A 125 14.36 -8.47 14.17
CA THR A 125 15.83 -8.43 14.37
C THR A 125 16.26 -9.10 15.69
N ARG A 126 15.33 -9.35 16.63
CA ARG A 126 15.58 -10.29 17.72
C ARG A 126 15.81 -11.73 17.22
N ALA A 127 15.28 -12.07 16.03
CA ALA A 127 15.47 -13.32 15.32
C ALA A 127 16.52 -13.25 14.19
N ILE A 128 16.88 -12.05 13.69
CA ILE A 128 17.86 -11.84 12.62
C ILE A 128 19.11 -11.15 13.18
N SER A 129 20.25 -11.84 13.20
CA SER A 129 21.46 -11.40 13.92
C SER A 129 22.19 -10.15 13.42
N GLN A 130 21.66 -9.38 12.45
CA GLN A 130 22.32 -8.18 11.91
C GLN A 130 21.30 -7.08 11.53
N PRO A 131 21.44 -5.84 12.03
CA PRO A 131 20.70 -4.70 11.52
C PRO A 131 21.13 -4.40 10.08
N PHE A 132 20.15 -4.11 9.22
CA PHE A 132 20.35 -3.90 7.79
C PHE A 132 21.00 -2.53 7.53
N SER A 133 22.03 -2.47 6.68
CA SER A 133 22.73 -1.24 6.29
C SER A 133 22.05 -0.55 5.11
N GLN A 134 22.45 0.71 4.84
CA GLN A 134 22.10 1.52 3.66
C GLN A 134 22.54 0.92 2.30
N THR A 135 22.93 -0.37 2.27
CA THR A 135 23.30 -1.12 1.06
C THR A 135 22.46 -2.37 0.89
N SER A 136 21.38 -2.51 1.66
CA SER A 136 20.52 -3.69 1.62
C SER A 136 19.69 -3.73 0.34
N VAL A 137 19.51 -4.93 -0.20
CA VAL A 137 18.76 -5.15 -1.44
C VAL A 137 17.33 -5.60 -1.12
N ALA A 138 16.35 -4.93 -1.72
CA ALA A 138 14.94 -5.28 -1.66
C ALA A 138 14.42 -5.75 -3.02
N LEU A 139 13.60 -6.80 -3.03
CA LEU A 139 12.82 -7.24 -4.19
C LEU A 139 11.37 -6.84 -3.99
N VAL A 140 10.84 -5.98 -4.86
CA VAL A 140 9.44 -5.57 -4.87
C VAL A 140 8.72 -6.26 -6.03
N MET A 141 7.77 -7.14 -5.71
CA MET A 141 6.96 -7.85 -6.70
C MET A 141 5.70 -7.04 -7.01
N GLY A 142 5.54 -6.65 -8.27
CA GLY A 142 4.46 -5.78 -8.76
C GLY A 142 4.96 -4.41 -9.23
N ALA A 143 4.17 -3.78 -10.10
CA ALA A 143 4.50 -2.48 -10.70
C ALA A 143 3.29 -1.51 -10.72
N GLY A 144 2.34 -1.69 -9.80
CA GLY A 144 1.16 -0.83 -9.67
C GLY A 144 1.36 0.38 -8.75
N GLY A 145 0.28 1.10 -8.44
CA GLY A 145 0.32 2.29 -7.58
C GLY A 145 0.90 2.04 -6.18
N SER A 146 0.58 0.90 -5.55
CA SER A 146 1.17 0.52 -4.26
C SER A 146 2.66 0.17 -4.39
N ALA A 147 3.07 -0.46 -5.50
CA ALA A 147 4.47 -0.71 -5.78
C ALA A 147 5.27 0.60 -5.87
N ARG A 148 4.71 1.63 -6.53
CA ARG A 148 5.35 2.95 -6.62
C ARG A 148 5.64 3.53 -5.23
N ALA A 149 4.66 3.49 -4.32
CA ALA A 149 4.81 4.01 -2.96
C ALA A 149 5.86 3.24 -2.15
N VAL A 150 5.85 1.90 -2.23
CA VAL A 150 6.82 1.02 -1.58
C VAL A 150 8.24 1.28 -2.11
N VAL A 151 8.42 1.29 -3.43
CA VAL A 151 9.72 1.51 -4.06
C VAL A 151 10.26 2.89 -3.69
N TYR A 152 9.41 3.93 -3.77
CA TYR A 152 9.80 5.28 -3.34
C TYR A 152 10.26 5.30 -1.88
N ALA A 153 9.47 4.72 -0.96
CA ALA A 153 9.80 4.67 0.46
C ALA A 153 11.14 3.97 0.73
N LEU A 154 11.40 2.84 0.05
CA LEU A 154 12.65 2.09 0.16
C LEU A 154 13.84 2.88 -0.38
N LEU A 155 13.70 3.57 -1.52
CA LEU A 155 14.77 4.40 -2.08
C LEU A 155 15.12 5.57 -1.15
N GLN A 156 14.11 6.23 -0.56
CA GLN A 156 14.32 7.30 0.43
C GLN A 156 15.02 6.76 1.70
N ALA A 157 14.75 5.51 2.07
CA ALA A 157 15.44 4.82 3.16
C ALA A 157 16.83 4.26 2.76
N GLY A 158 17.29 4.48 1.52
CA GLY A 158 18.62 4.11 1.04
C GLY A 158 18.77 2.68 0.53
N TRP A 159 17.67 1.96 0.30
CA TRP A 159 17.72 0.59 -0.23
C TRP A 159 18.11 0.57 -1.72
N HIS A 160 18.77 -0.52 -2.13
CA HIS A 160 18.82 -0.92 -3.53
C HIS A 160 17.56 -1.74 -3.83
N VAL A 161 16.77 -1.32 -4.80
CA VAL A 161 15.46 -1.89 -5.09
C VAL A 161 15.46 -2.53 -6.47
N TRP A 162 15.02 -3.78 -6.51
CA TRP A 162 14.65 -4.47 -7.73
C TRP A 162 13.14 -4.58 -7.82
N VAL A 163 12.57 -4.09 -8.91
CA VAL A 163 11.14 -4.18 -9.21
C VAL A 163 10.96 -5.34 -10.16
N ALA A 164 10.15 -6.32 -9.77
CA ALA A 164 9.89 -7.50 -10.56
C ALA A 164 8.42 -7.58 -10.93
N ALA A 165 8.14 -7.75 -12.22
CA ALA A 165 6.79 -7.94 -12.72
C ALA A 165 6.75 -9.02 -13.80
N ARG A 166 5.63 -9.75 -13.90
CA ARG A 166 5.42 -10.74 -14.97
C ARG A 166 5.54 -10.12 -16.37
N ARG A 167 5.18 -8.84 -16.49
CA ARG A 167 5.40 -8.03 -17.69
C ARG A 167 6.56 -7.09 -17.41
N PRO A 168 7.78 -7.37 -17.92
CA PRO A 168 8.98 -6.60 -17.57
C PRO A 168 8.84 -5.11 -17.92
N GLY A 169 8.18 -4.77 -19.03
CA GLY A 169 7.95 -3.38 -19.42
C GLY A 169 7.25 -2.52 -18.36
N GLN A 170 6.39 -3.09 -17.51
CA GLN A 170 5.77 -2.33 -16.42
C GLN A 170 6.76 -2.04 -15.29
N ALA A 171 7.64 -3.00 -14.98
CA ALA A 171 8.69 -2.81 -13.98
C ALA A 171 9.72 -1.79 -14.48
N GLU A 172 10.08 -1.85 -15.75
CA GLU A 172 10.98 -0.90 -16.42
C GLU A 172 10.40 0.52 -16.42
N GLU A 173 9.12 0.70 -16.78
CA GLU A 173 8.44 2.00 -16.76
C GLU A 173 8.43 2.61 -15.35
N LEU A 174 8.10 1.79 -14.33
CA LEU A 174 8.15 2.22 -12.94
C LEU A 174 9.58 2.58 -12.53
N ALA A 175 10.57 1.75 -12.87
CA ALA A 175 11.97 1.99 -12.53
C ALA A 175 12.52 3.28 -13.18
N LEU A 176 12.21 3.52 -14.45
CA LEU A 176 12.62 4.73 -15.16
C LEU A 176 11.97 5.98 -14.55
N SER A 177 10.65 5.94 -14.35
CA SER A 177 9.90 7.09 -13.83
C SER A 177 10.30 7.47 -12.41
N LEU A 178 10.42 6.48 -11.49
CA LEU A 178 10.88 6.76 -10.11
C LEU A 178 12.37 7.06 -10.04
N GLY A 179 13.20 6.42 -10.85
CA GLY A 179 14.63 6.71 -10.92
C GLY A 179 14.89 8.17 -11.29
N ALA A 180 14.12 8.70 -12.24
CA ALA A 180 14.17 10.10 -12.64
C ALA A 180 13.59 11.04 -11.56
N SER A 181 12.40 10.76 -11.02
CA SER A 181 11.74 11.65 -10.05
C SER A 181 12.47 11.75 -8.71
N THR A 182 13.16 10.68 -8.30
CA THR A 182 13.86 10.63 -7.00
C THR A 182 15.36 10.90 -7.09
N GLY A 183 15.94 10.95 -8.29
CA GLY A 183 17.39 11.01 -8.49
C GLY A 183 18.13 9.73 -8.03
N ASN A 184 17.43 8.62 -7.79
CA ASN A 184 18.01 7.36 -7.29
C ASN A 184 18.10 6.26 -8.36
N ALA A 185 18.24 6.62 -9.64
CA ALA A 185 18.31 5.65 -10.75
C ALA A 185 19.38 4.56 -10.55
N LEU A 186 20.52 4.88 -9.91
CA LEU A 186 21.60 3.91 -9.64
C LEU A 186 21.24 2.85 -8.58
N ARG A 187 20.17 3.05 -7.82
CA ARG A 187 19.68 2.12 -6.79
C ARG A 187 18.41 1.40 -7.21
N LEU A 188 17.93 1.60 -8.43
CA LEU A 188 16.66 1.06 -8.90
C LEU A 188 16.88 0.25 -10.17
N SER A 189 16.43 -0.99 -10.16
CA SER A 189 16.54 -1.90 -11.30
C SER A 189 15.21 -2.63 -11.51
N ALA A 190 14.99 -3.08 -12.74
CA ALA A 190 13.80 -3.82 -13.11
C ALA A 190 14.20 -5.22 -13.59
N MET A 191 13.32 -6.19 -13.37
CA MET A 191 13.46 -7.53 -13.94
C MET A 191 12.11 -8.16 -14.25
N GLU A 192 12.13 -9.19 -15.09
CA GLU A 192 10.98 -10.09 -15.24
C GLU A 192 10.81 -10.95 -13.99
N LEU A 193 9.58 -11.10 -13.51
CA LEU A 193 9.24 -12.04 -12.45
C LEU A 193 8.94 -13.43 -13.06
N SER A 194 9.99 -14.19 -13.33
CA SER A 194 9.91 -15.57 -13.82
C SER A 194 10.84 -16.49 -13.00
N PRO A 195 10.57 -17.82 -12.95
CA PRO A 195 11.40 -18.74 -12.20
C PRO A 195 12.88 -18.70 -12.60
N ALA A 196 13.17 -18.63 -13.90
CA ALA A 196 14.54 -18.64 -14.42
C ALA A 196 15.31 -17.38 -14.02
N VAL A 197 14.74 -16.20 -14.28
CA VAL A 197 15.37 -14.90 -13.98
C VAL A 197 15.57 -14.75 -12.47
N LEU A 198 14.55 -15.09 -11.67
CA LEU A 198 14.65 -14.97 -10.22
C LEU A 198 15.68 -15.95 -9.64
N THR A 199 15.72 -17.19 -10.11
CA THR A 199 16.71 -18.18 -9.65
C THR A 199 18.13 -17.73 -9.94
N GLU A 200 18.39 -17.25 -11.16
CA GLU A 200 19.69 -16.71 -11.53
C GLU A 200 20.06 -15.50 -10.69
N TRP A 201 19.14 -14.54 -10.53
CA TRP A 201 19.36 -13.32 -9.75
C TRP A 201 19.66 -13.60 -8.28
N LEU A 202 19.04 -14.62 -7.69
CA LEU A 202 19.31 -15.04 -6.31
C LEU A 202 20.71 -15.62 -6.11
N THR A 203 21.43 -16.03 -7.18
CA THR A 203 22.80 -16.57 -7.04
C THR A 203 23.85 -15.49 -6.73
N TYR A 204 23.60 -14.23 -7.11
CA TYR A 204 24.53 -13.12 -6.91
C TYR A 204 23.96 -11.97 -6.09
N SER A 205 22.65 -11.95 -5.83
CA SER A 205 22.01 -10.94 -4.98
C SER A 205 22.03 -11.31 -3.50
N SER A 206 22.25 -10.31 -2.65
CA SER A 206 22.12 -10.43 -1.19
C SER A 206 20.79 -9.84 -0.75
N VAL A 207 19.68 -10.37 -1.28
CA VAL A 207 18.35 -9.85 -0.95
C VAL A 207 18.01 -10.04 0.53
N ARG A 208 17.52 -8.94 1.10
CA ARG A 208 17.30 -8.74 2.53
C ARG A 208 15.82 -8.48 2.84
N LEU A 209 15.07 -8.02 1.86
CA LEU A 209 13.64 -7.76 1.95
C LEU A 209 12.95 -8.21 0.67
N ILE A 210 11.85 -8.94 0.80
CA ILE A 210 10.93 -9.27 -0.29
C ILE A 210 9.61 -8.61 0.03
N VAL A 211 9.05 -7.83 -0.91
CA VAL A 211 7.77 -7.14 -0.74
C VAL A 211 6.80 -7.57 -1.82
N ASN A 212 5.66 -8.19 -1.45
CA ASN A 212 4.56 -8.40 -2.39
C ASN A 212 3.67 -7.17 -2.43
N THR A 213 3.53 -6.56 -3.60
CA THR A 213 2.61 -5.43 -3.85
C THR A 213 1.51 -5.79 -4.85
N THR A 214 1.42 -7.07 -5.23
CA THR A 214 0.38 -7.60 -6.12
C THR A 214 -0.85 -8.00 -5.33
N PRO A 215 -2.03 -8.10 -5.97
CA PRO A 215 -3.24 -8.62 -5.31
C PRO A 215 -3.25 -10.15 -5.17
N LEU A 216 -2.19 -10.86 -5.57
CA LEU A 216 -2.14 -12.32 -5.47
C LEU A 216 -2.09 -12.74 -3.99
N GLY A 217 -2.88 -13.75 -3.64
CA GLY A 217 -3.10 -14.19 -2.27
C GLY A 217 -4.25 -13.46 -1.56
N MET A 218 -4.87 -12.46 -2.19
CA MET A 218 -6.03 -11.74 -1.64
C MET A 218 -7.34 -12.49 -1.91
N VAL A 219 -8.28 -12.46 -0.95
CA VAL A 219 -9.66 -12.93 -1.13
C VAL A 219 -10.29 -12.24 -2.37
N PRO A 220 -10.98 -12.99 -3.26
CA PRO A 220 -11.36 -14.41 -3.13
C PRO A 220 -10.31 -15.42 -3.60
N ASN A 221 -9.19 -14.99 -4.17
CA ASN A 221 -8.16 -15.86 -4.76
C ASN A 221 -7.00 -16.15 -3.79
N GLN A 222 -7.34 -16.53 -2.55
CA GLN A 222 -6.40 -16.60 -1.43
C GLN A 222 -5.29 -17.67 -1.54
N ASP A 223 -5.48 -18.67 -2.42
CA ASP A 223 -4.51 -19.75 -2.63
C ASP A 223 -3.44 -19.39 -3.68
N THR A 224 -3.52 -18.20 -4.26
CA THR A 224 -2.50 -17.71 -5.21
C THR A 224 -1.31 -17.08 -4.49
N SER A 225 -0.13 -17.13 -5.12
CA SER A 225 1.09 -16.52 -4.60
C SER A 225 1.78 -15.71 -5.70
N ALA A 226 2.41 -14.60 -5.30
CA ALA A 226 3.26 -13.81 -6.19
C ALA A 226 4.64 -14.43 -6.42
N TRP A 227 5.07 -15.33 -5.53
CA TRP A 227 6.39 -15.96 -5.62
C TRP A 227 6.37 -17.09 -6.66
N PRO A 228 7.32 -17.13 -7.62
CA PRO A 228 7.38 -18.20 -8.61
C PRO A 228 7.58 -19.59 -7.98
N GLU A 229 6.87 -20.59 -8.50
CA GLU A 229 7.00 -21.98 -8.06
C GLU A 229 8.43 -22.51 -8.25
N ASN A 230 8.84 -23.43 -7.36
CA ASN A 230 10.14 -24.10 -7.39
C ASN A 230 11.37 -23.18 -7.25
N VAL A 231 11.19 -21.90 -6.91
CA VAL A 231 12.29 -20.99 -6.58
C VAL A 231 12.48 -20.96 -5.05
N PRO A 232 13.65 -21.31 -4.51
CA PRO A 232 13.88 -21.30 -3.07
C PRO A 232 13.86 -19.88 -2.52
N PHE A 233 13.27 -19.70 -1.33
CA PHE A 233 13.36 -18.42 -0.63
C PHE A 233 14.80 -18.16 -0.13
N PRO A 234 15.28 -16.91 -0.25
CA PRO A 234 16.54 -16.50 0.35
C PRO A 234 16.40 -16.48 1.88
N ARG A 235 17.10 -17.40 2.56
CA ARG A 235 17.01 -17.61 4.03
C ARG A 235 17.27 -16.37 4.89
N SER A 236 17.92 -15.37 4.32
CA SER A 236 18.28 -14.16 5.02
C SER A 236 17.20 -13.07 4.92
N ALA A 237 16.25 -13.20 3.99
CA ALA A 237 15.28 -12.14 3.72
C ALA A 237 14.15 -12.10 4.76
N PHE A 238 13.63 -10.89 4.96
CA PHE A 238 12.33 -10.65 5.56
C PHE A 238 11.27 -10.59 4.46
N LEU A 239 10.13 -11.25 4.62
CA LEU A 239 9.01 -11.13 3.69
C LEU A 239 7.96 -10.17 4.25
N TYR A 240 7.58 -9.18 3.45
CA TYR A 240 6.46 -8.29 3.72
C TYR A 240 5.39 -8.47 2.63
N ASP A 241 4.19 -8.91 2.97
CA ASP A 241 3.08 -9.03 2.03
C ASP A 241 2.07 -7.90 2.26
N LEU A 242 1.83 -7.01 1.28
CA LEU A 242 0.86 -5.93 1.43
C LEU A 242 -0.59 -6.43 1.50
N VAL A 243 -0.84 -7.69 1.12
CA VAL A 243 -2.16 -8.28 1.28
C VAL A 243 -2.49 -8.39 2.76
N TYR A 244 -3.65 -7.87 3.15
CA TYR A 244 -4.17 -7.94 4.51
C TYR A 244 -5.41 -8.83 4.62
N ASN A 245 -5.99 -9.31 3.52
CA ASN A 245 -7.18 -10.16 3.58
C ASN A 245 -7.02 -11.32 2.59
N PRO A 246 -6.72 -12.54 3.06
CA PRO A 246 -6.73 -13.00 4.46
C PRO A 246 -5.56 -12.47 5.31
N ALA A 247 -5.62 -12.68 6.63
CA ALA A 247 -4.55 -12.28 7.56
C ALA A 247 -3.22 -13.01 7.29
N GLU A 248 -3.30 -14.24 6.78
CA GLU A 248 -2.16 -15.06 6.42
C GLU A 248 -2.32 -15.59 4.99
N THR A 249 -1.47 -15.13 4.08
CA THR A 249 -1.52 -15.50 2.65
C THR A 249 -0.77 -16.79 2.36
N ALA A 250 -1.03 -17.38 1.18
CA ALA A 250 -0.25 -18.52 0.69
C ALA A 250 1.26 -18.20 0.58
N LEU A 251 1.59 -16.96 0.20
CA LEU A 251 2.97 -16.48 0.15
C LEU A 251 3.62 -16.44 1.55
N MET A 252 2.91 -15.90 2.54
CA MET A 252 3.40 -15.86 3.93
C MET A 252 3.60 -17.27 4.49
N ARG A 253 2.66 -18.19 4.26
CA ARG A 253 2.80 -19.61 4.67
C ARG A 253 4.06 -20.24 4.09
N ALA A 254 4.25 -20.15 2.79
CA ALA A 254 5.40 -20.75 2.11
C ALA A 254 6.73 -20.15 2.61
N ALA A 255 6.77 -18.85 2.90
CA ALA A 255 7.96 -18.21 3.46
C ALA A 255 8.23 -18.63 4.92
N MET A 256 7.19 -18.76 5.76
CA MET A 256 7.33 -19.28 7.13
C MET A 256 7.83 -20.73 7.14
N GLU A 257 7.32 -21.59 6.26
CA GLU A 257 7.80 -22.97 6.08
C GLU A 257 9.27 -23.01 5.66
N ALA A 258 9.72 -22.02 4.87
CA ALA A 258 11.12 -21.83 4.51
C ALA A 258 11.97 -21.16 5.62
N GLY A 259 11.38 -20.83 6.76
CA GLY A 259 12.04 -20.25 7.94
C GLY A 259 12.27 -18.74 7.88
N LEU A 260 11.57 -18.02 6.99
CA LEU A 260 11.68 -16.56 6.90
C LEU A 260 10.77 -15.89 7.95
N PRO A 261 11.22 -14.78 8.54
CA PRO A 261 10.31 -13.87 9.24
C PRO A 261 9.39 -13.18 8.23
N VAL A 262 8.11 -13.08 8.59
CA VAL A 262 7.07 -12.53 7.72
C VAL A 262 6.25 -11.44 8.43
N ALA A 263 5.74 -10.48 7.67
CA ALA A 263 4.66 -9.58 8.08
C ALA A 263 3.62 -9.43 6.97
N GLY A 264 2.35 -9.29 7.37
CA GLY A 264 1.24 -8.98 6.46
C GLY A 264 0.91 -7.48 6.41
N GLY A 265 0.01 -7.10 5.51
CA GLY A 265 -0.22 -5.69 5.16
C GLY A 265 -1.08 -4.89 6.13
N LEU A 266 -1.50 -5.49 7.23
CA LEU A 266 -2.42 -4.88 8.18
C LEU A 266 -1.83 -3.64 8.86
N GLY A 267 -0.56 -3.70 9.25
CA GLY A 267 0.12 -2.58 9.91
C GLY A 267 0.23 -1.38 8.97
N MET A 268 0.66 -1.61 7.72
CA MET A 268 0.63 -0.57 6.68
C MET A 268 -0.78 -0.01 6.45
N LEU A 269 -1.81 -0.85 6.39
CA LEU A 269 -3.21 -0.43 6.22
C LEU A 269 -3.65 0.54 7.34
N LEU A 270 -3.30 0.22 8.59
CA LEU A 270 -3.59 1.05 9.76
C LEU A 270 -2.86 2.39 9.67
N GLU A 271 -1.55 2.36 9.45
CA GLU A 271 -0.70 3.55 9.39
C GLU A 271 -1.12 4.54 8.31
N GLN A 272 -1.39 4.05 7.08
CA GLN A 272 -1.82 4.94 5.98
C GLN A 272 -3.21 5.55 6.26
N ALA A 273 -4.11 4.79 6.91
CA ALA A 273 -5.47 5.23 7.22
C ALA A 273 -5.47 6.30 8.31
N MET A 274 -4.64 6.12 9.34
CA MET A 274 -4.45 7.14 10.39
C MET A 274 -3.94 8.45 9.80
N ARG A 275 -2.94 8.39 8.91
CA ARG A 275 -2.39 9.57 8.23
C ARG A 275 -3.46 10.28 7.40
N ALA A 276 -4.23 9.54 6.60
CA ALA A 276 -5.33 10.11 5.80
C ALA A 276 -6.41 10.75 6.71
N PHE A 277 -6.75 10.09 7.81
CA PHE A 277 -7.74 10.59 8.76
C PHE A 277 -7.30 11.89 9.44
N VAL A 278 -6.01 12.00 9.83
CA VAL A 278 -5.44 13.23 10.38
C VAL A 278 -5.52 14.37 9.36
N ILE A 279 -5.24 14.09 8.08
CA ILE A 279 -5.33 15.10 7.01
C ILE A 279 -6.76 15.67 6.91
N TRP A 280 -7.79 14.82 6.98
CA TRP A 280 -9.17 15.27 6.81
C TRP A 280 -9.78 15.93 8.05
N THR A 281 -9.38 15.49 9.24
CA THR A 281 -10.08 15.84 10.49
C THR A 281 -9.25 16.68 11.45
N SER A 282 -7.93 16.77 11.23
CA SER A 282 -6.95 17.30 12.18
C SER A 282 -6.94 16.57 13.55
N CYS A 283 -7.63 15.43 13.68
CA CYS A 283 -7.62 14.60 14.88
C CYS A 283 -6.71 13.39 14.69
N THR A 284 -5.92 13.06 15.71
CA THR A 284 -5.13 11.83 15.74
C THR A 284 -5.95 10.73 16.43
N PRO A 285 -6.43 9.70 15.71
CA PRO A 285 -7.24 8.64 16.29
C PRO A 285 -6.37 7.70 17.14
N SER A 286 -6.99 6.99 18.09
CA SER A 286 -6.29 5.95 18.86
C SER A 286 -5.91 4.78 17.94
N PRO A 287 -4.60 4.45 17.80
CA PRO A 287 -4.18 3.28 17.02
C PRO A 287 -4.78 1.98 17.55
N GLN A 288 -4.90 1.84 18.87
CA GLN A 288 -5.45 0.65 19.53
C GLN A 288 -6.93 0.44 19.19
N ALA A 289 -7.73 1.52 19.21
CA ALA A 289 -9.15 1.43 18.86
C ALA A 289 -9.35 0.98 17.41
N MET A 290 -8.54 1.52 16.51
CA MET A 290 -8.54 1.16 15.10
C MET A 290 -8.09 -0.28 14.87
N GLN A 291 -7.04 -0.74 15.56
CA GLN A 291 -6.57 -2.12 15.50
C GLN A 291 -7.64 -3.12 15.99
N GLN A 292 -8.26 -2.86 17.14
CA GLN A 292 -9.35 -3.70 17.68
C GLN A 292 -10.53 -3.84 16.71
N ALA A 293 -10.85 -2.76 15.98
CA ALA A 293 -11.92 -2.79 15.00
C ALA A 293 -11.63 -3.74 13.83
N ILE A 294 -10.37 -3.88 13.43
CA ILE A 294 -9.94 -4.82 12.39
C ILE A 294 -9.88 -6.26 12.93
N GLU A 295 -9.38 -6.45 14.15
CA GLU A 295 -9.39 -7.76 14.81
C GLU A 295 -10.81 -8.32 14.93
N SER A 296 -11.80 -7.48 15.29
CA SER A 296 -13.23 -7.86 15.29
C SER A 296 -13.70 -8.33 13.91
N LEU A 297 -13.29 -7.66 12.83
CA LEU A 297 -13.67 -8.05 11.47
C LEU A 297 -13.14 -9.43 11.08
N TYR A 298 -11.88 -9.74 11.41
CA TYR A 298 -11.37 -11.09 11.14
C TYR A 298 -12.17 -12.14 11.91
N GLN A 299 -12.46 -11.90 13.19
CA GLN A 299 -13.24 -12.84 14.00
C GLN A 299 -14.67 -13.02 13.47
N GLU A 300 -15.30 -11.96 12.97
CA GLU A 300 -16.61 -12.03 12.32
C GLU A 300 -16.57 -12.86 11.04
N ARG A 301 -15.53 -12.69 10.22
CA ARG A 301 -15.37 -13.45 8.98
C ARG A 301 -15.07 -14.92 9.23
N ILE A 302 -14.23 -15.24 10.22
CA ILE A 302 -13.95 -16.63 10.64
C ILE A 302 -15.23 -17.33 11.13
N ARG A 303 -16.13 -16.62 11.82
CA ARG A 303 -17.41 -17.19 12.26
C ARG A 303 -18.39 -17.46 11.11
N ASN A 304 -18.25 -16.74 10.01
CA ASN A 304 -19.17 -16.78 8.88
C ASN A 304 -18.66 -17.63 7.69
N SER A 305 -17.44 -18.16 7.78
CA SER A 305 -16.80 -19.09 6.84
C SER A 305 -16.97 -20.53 7.29
#